data_AF-A0A656JN96-F1
#
_entry.id   AF-A0A656JN96-F1
#
_cell.length_a   1.000
_cell.length_b   1.000
_cell.length_c   1.000
_cell.angle_alpha   90.00
_cell.angle_beta   90.00
_cell.angle_gamma   90.00
#
_symmetry.space_group_name_H-M   'P 1'
#
loop_
_entity.id
_entity.type
_entity.pdbx_description
1 polymer ?
#
loop_
_entity_poly.entity_id
_entity_poly.type
_entity_poly.pdbx_seq_one_letter_code
_entity_poly.pdbx_strand_id
1 'polypeptide(L)'
;MNSGFANISVNMKLALGFGTVLFFTAILALVGWTSLDKLIYRTDRIGNITELSNNLTNLRVARLQYMLTDGDETAAQNMQSKLDVFRTHQQSLLTQFTNPLNLKPLGELADITRDYEASLNRMRAAYQAGAKVRGEMATHAGAASQTIESLNTAVMQMDPSEPARFDQALLVNTARQDLLLVGNEVRGYTAKPDEKTEKAVFQLLDTAISHLDKLKSAFDAGNRERITQLETALRNYRASIDAFKVTTQTAGAVRKDLTTQGAAIVKLGEELYGIQMQLAKADTAKARNLQIGCVVLVMLFGILAAVIITRQITRPLRDTLAIVERIASG
;
A
#
# COMPACT_ATOMS: atom_id res chain seq x y z
N MET A 1 74.62 5.35 -19.24
CA MET A 1 73.43 5.90 -18.54
C MET A 1 72.88 4.83 -17.59
N ASN A 2 72.91 5.17 -16.30
CA ASN A 2 72.26 4.55 -15.13
C ASN A 2 72.60 3.09 -14.77
N SER A 3 73.78 2.93 -14.15
CA SER A 3 74.25 1.74 -13.41
C SER A 3 73.56 1.52 -12.05
N GLY A 4 72.42 2.15 -11.76
CA GLY A 4 71.73 2.03 -10.48
C GLY A 4 71.10 0.64 -10.22
N PHE A 5 70.65 -0.06 -11.28
CA PHE A 5 70.05 -1.39 -11.17
C PHE A 5 71.04 -2.55 -11.39
N ALA A 6 72.28 -2.25 -11.79
CA ALA A 6 73.29 -3.28 -12.08
C ALA A 6 73.82 -3.94 -10.79
N ASN A 7 73.92 -3.17 -9.69
CA ASN A 7 74.50 -3.61 -8.42
C ASN A 7 73.49 -4.15 -7.38
N ILE A 8 72.22 -4.29 -7.75
CA ILE A 8 71.21 -4.88 -6.88
C ILE A 8 71.37 -6.41 -6.91
N SER A 9 71.39 -7.05 -5.74
CA SER A 9 71.53 -8.50 -5.63
C SER A 9 70.41 -9.23 -6.39
N VAL A 10 70.72 -10.40 -6.94
CA VAL A 10 69.76 -11.25 -7.68
C VAL A 10 68.48 -11.50 -6.87
N ASN A 11 68.61 -11.72 -5.56
CA ASN A 11 67.49 -11.92 -4.64
C ASN A 11 66.56 -10.70 -4.57
N MET A 12 67.11 -9.49 -4.55
CA MET A 12 66.30 -8.26 -4.51
C MET A 12 65.58 -8.03 -5.84
N LYS A 13 66.18 -8.38 -6.98
CA LYS A 13 65.52 -8.29 -8.31
C LYS A 13 64.34 -9.26 -8.44
N LEU A 14 64.51 -10.49 -7.95
CA LEU A 14 63.44 -11.48 -7.89
C LEU A 14 62.34 -11.07 -6.92
N ALA A 15 62.71 -10.60 -5.72
CA ALA A 15 61.75 -10.11 -4.73
C ALA A 15 60.92 -8.92 -5.23
N LEU A 16 61.51 -8.01 -6.03
CA LEU A 16 60.79 -6.86 -6.59
C LEU A 16 59.78 -7.29 -7.66
N GLY A 17 60.15 -8.23 -8.54
CA GLY A 17 59.24 -8.79 -9.55
C GLY A 17 58.08 -9.58 -8.93
N PHE A 18 58.39 -10.56 -8.09
CA PHE A 18 57.37 -11.36 -7.40
C PHE A 18 56.54 -10.54 -6.40
N GLY A 19 57.18 -9.62 -5.67
CA GLY A 19 56.51 -8.74 -4.71
C GLY A 19 55.51 -7.80 -5.39
N THR A 20 55.83 -7.28 -6.57
CA THR A 20 54.89 -6.46 -7.36
C THR A 20 53.68 -7.27 -7.79
N VAL A 21 53.88 -8.50 -8.30
CA VAL A 21 52.77 -9.38 -8.69
C VAL A 21 51.89 -9.72 -7.49
N LEU A 22 52.49 -10.07 -6.34
CA LEU A 22 51.76 -10.37 -5.11
C LEU A 22 50.98 -9.15 -4.59
N PHE A 23 51.57 -7.96 -4.62
CA PHE A 23 50.92 -6.72 -4.22
C PHE A 23 49.68 -6.43 -5.05
N PHE A 24 49.79 -6.49 -6.38
CA PHE A 24 48.63 -6.28 -7.24
C PHE A 24 47.61 -7.42 -7.17
N THR A 25 48.04 -8.65 -6.91
CA THR A 25 47.12 -9.77 -6.63
C THR A 25 46.31 -9.49 -5.37
N ALA A 26 46.94 -8.98 -4.31
CA ALA A 26 46.26 -8.57 -3.09
C ALA A 26 45.26 -7.43 -3.36
N ILE A 27 45.63 -6.44 -4.18
CA ILE A 27 44.71 -5.37 -4.60
C ILE A 27 43.52 -5.93 -5.38
N LEU A 28 43.75 -6.83 -6.34
CA LEU A 28 42.68 -7.46 -7.12
C LEU A 28 41.72 -8.25 -6.22
N ALA A 29 42.25 -8.99 -5.25
CA ALA A 29 41.45 -9.71 -4.26
C ALA A 29 40.62 -8.73 -3.41
N LEU A 30 41.21 -7.63 -2.93
CA LEU A 30 40.54 -6.61 -2.12
C LEU A 30 39.44 -5.87 -2.91
N VAL A 31 39.71 -5.50 -4.16
CA VAL A 31 38.71 -4.90 -5.06
C VAL A 31 37.58 -5.89 -5.36
N GLY A 32 37.90 -7.17 -5.58
CA GLY A 32 36.91 -8.23 -5.75
C GLY A 32 36.01 -8.37 -4.52
N TRP A 33 36.60 -8.46 -3.33
CA TRP A 33 35.89 -8.57 -2.06
C TRP A 33 34.96 -7.37 -1.81
N THR A 34 35.50 -6.15 -1.89
CA THR A 34 34.72 -4.92 -1.65
C THR A 34 33.62 -4.70 -2.69
N SER A 35 33.80 -5.19 -3.93
CA SER A 35 32.76 -5.17 -4.96
C SER A 35 31.61 -6.12 -4.63
N LEU A 36 31.92 -7.33 -4.13
CA LEU A 36 30.92 -8.30 -3.71
C LEU A 36 30.12 -7.78 -2.50
N ASP A 37 30.80 -7.23 -1.49
CA ASP A 37 30.14 -6.64 -0.31
C ASP A 37 29.16 -5.53 -0.70
N LYS A 38 29.54 -4.66 -1.64
CA LYS A 38 28.63 -3.62 -2.16
C LYS A 38 27.46 -4.21 -2.91
N LEU A 39 27.67 -5.24 -3.74
CA LEU A 39 26.58 -5.89 -4.47
C LEU A 39 25.59 -6.58 -3.52
N ILE A 40 26.09 -7.26 -2.48
CA ILE A 40 25.27 -7.86 -1.42
C ILE A 40 24.45 -6.77 -0.73
N TYR A 41 25.09 -5.68 -0.30
CA TYR A 41 24.42 -4.54 0.32
C TYR A 41 23.29 -3.96 -0.56
N ARG A 42 23.50 -3.85 -1.88
CA ARG A 42 22.46 -3.38 -2.82
C ARG A 42 21.32 -4.38 -2.97
N THR A 43 21.64 -5.67 -3.01
CA THR A 43 20.68 -6.75 -3.16
C THR A 43 19.77 -6.83 -1.93
N ASP A 44 20.32 -6.71 -0.73
CA ASP A 44 19.56 -6.66 0.51
C ASP A 44 18.59 -5.47 0.50
N ARG A 45 19.04 -4.29 0.07
CA ARG A 45 18.19 -3.09 -0.01
C ARG A 45 17.06 -3.25 -1.04
N ILE A 46 17.33 -3.86 -2.18
CA ILE A 46 16.31 -4.24 -3.16
C ILE A 46 15.31 -5.23 -2.55
N GLY A 47 15.79 -6.22 -1.80
CA GLY A 47 14.95 -7.18 -1.07
C GLY A 47 14.01 -6.48 -0.09
N ASN A 48 14.53 -5.54 0.71
CA ASN A 48 13.73 -4.75 1.66
C ASN A 48 12.65 -3.91 0.96
N ILE A 49 12.97 -3.27 -0.19
CA ILE A 49 11.97 -2.51 -0.98
C ILE A 49 10.90 -3.45 -1.55
N THR A 50 11.30 -4.66 -1.98
CA THR A 50 10.37 -5.66 -2.50
C THR A 50 9.42 -6.15 -1.41
N GLU A 51 9.93 -6.41 -0.21
CA GLU A 51 9.12 -6.82 0.94
C GLU A 51 8.18 -5.68 1.40
N LEU A 52 8.62 -4.42 1.36
CA LEU A 52 7.73 -3.28 1.57
C LEU A 52 6.54 -3.29 0.58
N SER A 53 6.79 -3.56 -0.70
CA SER A 53 5.74 -3.66 -1.73
C SER A 53 4.78 -4.83 -1.47
N ASN A 54 5.31 -5.97 -1.02
CA ASN A 54 4.50 -7.12 -0.60
C ASN A 54 3.63 -6.78 0.61
N ASN A 55 4.16 -6.07 1.59
CA ASN A 55 3.41 -5.61 2.76
C ASN A 55 2.29 -4.63 2.37
N LEU A 56 2.55 -3.70 1.44
CA LEU A 56 1.50 -2.84 0.88
C LEU A 56 0.41 -3.66 0.18
N THR A 57 0.79 -4.67 -0.60
CA THR A 57 -0.16 -5.55 -1.29
C THR A 57 -1.05 -6.28 -0.28
N ASN A 58 -0.46 -6.85 0.77
CA ASN A 58 -1.19 -7.50 1.87
C ASN A 58 -2.15 -6.53 2.57
N LEU A 59 -1.72 -5.29 2.81
CA LEU A 59 -2.57 -4.24 3.38
C LEU A 59 -3.75 -3.89 2.46
N ARG A 60 -3.51 -3.77 1.14
CA ARG A 60 -4.56 -3.51 0.15
C ARG A 60 -5.58 -4.66 0.09
N VAL A 61 -5.12 -5.91 0.19
CA VAL A 61 -6.00 -7.08 0.26
C VAL A 61 -6.84 -7.05 1.54
N ALA A 62 -6.23 -6.83 2.70
CA ALA A 62 -6.95 -6.74 3.98
C ALA A 62 -7.98 -5.60 3.98
N ARG A 63 -7.65 -4.46 3.38
CA ARG A 63 -8.59 -3.35 3.16
C ARG A 63 -9.79 -3.76 2.29
N LEU A 64 -9.56 -4.49 1.20
CA LEU A 64 -10.65 -4.97 0.35
C LEU A 64 -11.53 -6.00 1.08
N GLN A 65 -10.93 -6.88 1.89
CA GLN A 65 -11.69 -7.80 2.76
C GLN A 65 -12.54 -7.05 3.79
N TYR A 66 -12.01 -5.98 4.39
CA TYR A 66 -12.77 -5.09 5.28
C TYR A 66 -13.98 -4.46 4.58
N MET A 67 -13.82 -4.06 3.31
CA MET A 67 -14.93 -3.55 2.51
C MET A 67 -15.99 -4.61 2.21
N LEU A 68 -15.57 -5.83 1.91
CA LEU A 68 -16.47 -6.95 1.58
C LEU A 68 -17.26 -7.45 2.78
N THR A 69 -16.77 -7.19 3.99
CA THR A 69 -17.41 -7.57 5.26
C THR A 69 -18.24 -6.44 5.86
N ASP A 70 -18.55 -5.41 5.07
CA ASP A 70 -19.34 -4.24 5.49
C ASP A 70 -18.86 -3.54 6.76
N GLY A 71 -17.56 -3.60 7.01
CA GLY A 71 -16.94 -2.93 8.14
C GLY A 71 -16.79 -3.79 9.41
N ASP A 72 -16.79 -5.11 9.29
CA ASP A 72 -16.58 -6.04 10.41
C ASP A 72 -15.31 -5.72 11.24
N GLU A 73 -15.42 -5.85 12.56
CA GLU A 73 -14.35 -5.48 13.48
C GLU A 73 -13.15 -6.45 13.42
N THR A 74 -13.36 -7.73 13.13
CA THR A 74 -12.27 -8.71 12.93
C THR A 74 -11.47 -8.36 11.68
N ALA A 75 -12.16 -8.03 10.59
CA ALA A 75 -11.52 -7.54 9.38
C ALA A 75 -10.81 -6.20 9.60
N ALA A 76 -11.38 -5.30 10.42
CA ALA A 76 -10.75 -4.04 10.80
C ALA A 76 -9.42 -4.25 11.56
N GLN A 77 -9.40 -5.19 12.52
CA GLN A 77 -8.21 -5.55 13.28
C GLN A 77 -7.13 -6.16 12.39
N ASN A 78 -7.50 -7.07 11.47
CA ASN A 78 -6.56 -7.63 10.50
C ASN A 78 -5.97 -6.53 9.60
N MET A 79 -6.79 -5.61 9.10
CA MET A 79 -6.34 -4.46 8.30
C MET A 79 -5.37 -3.57 9.08
N GLN A 80 -5.68 -3.27 10.35
CA GLN A 80 -4.79 -2.49 11.23
C GLN A 80 -3.44 -3.20 11.42
N SER A 81 -3.47 -4.51 11.70
CA SER A 81 -2.24 -5.30 11.85
C SER A 81 -1.36 -5.24 10.60
N LYS A 82 -1.94 -5.31 9.39
CA LYS A 82 -1.17 -5.18 8.13
C LYS A 82 -0.63 -3.76 7.94
N LEU A 83 -1.37 -2.73 8.37
CA LEU A 83 -0.88 -1.35 8.34
C LEU A 83 0.32 -1.17 9.27
N ASP A 84 0.26 -1.74 10.47
CA ASP A 84 1.33 -1.63 11.46
C ASP A 84 2.61 -2.33 10.96
N VAL A 85 2.49 -3.49 10.33
CA VAL A 85 3.61 -4.20 9.69
C VAL A 85 4.23 -3.34 8.56
N PHE A 86 3.39 -2.79 7.69
CA PHE A 86 3.85 -1.93 6.59
C PHE A 86 4.57 -0.68 7.11
N ARG A 87 3.99 0.01 8.10
CA ARG A 87 4.56 1.22 8.71
C ARG A 87 5.88 0.92 9.42
N THR A 88 5.94 -0.18 10.17
CA THR A 88 7.16 -0.59 10.88
C THR A 88 8.29 -0.88 9.89
N HIS A 89 7.98 -1.57 8.78
CA HIS A 89 8.97 -1.79 7.73
C HIS A 89 9.40 -0.45 7.11
N GLN A 90 8.47 0.40 6.68
CA GLN A 90 8.77 1.71 6.11
C GLN A 90 9.68 2.56 7.02
N GLN A 91 9.42 2.59 8.33
CA GLN A 91 10.25 3.28 9.31
C GLN A 91 11.66 2.68 9.42
N SER A 92 11.78 1.36 9.31
CA SER A 92 13.08 0.69 9.31
C SER A 92 13.91 1.13 8.09
N LEU A 93 13.29 1.32 6.92
CA LEU A 93 13.99 1.78 5.71
C LEU A 93 14.59 3.18 5.90
N LEU A 94 13.89 4.09 6.58
CA LEU A 94 14.40 5.43 6.90
C LEU A 94 15.71 5.37 7.70
N THR A 95 15.85 4.41 8.61
CA THR A 95 17.08 4.23 9.40
C THR A 95 18.19 3.50 8.66
N GLN A 96 17.82 2.67 7.67
CA GLN A 96 18.73 1.75 7.00
C GLN A 96 19.34 2.32 5.72
N PHE A 97 18.72 3.33 5.11
CA PHE A 97 19.14 3.95 3.86
C PHE A 97 19.81 5.30 4.13
N THR A 98 21.14 5.35 4.02
CA THR A 98 21.93 6.55 4.29
C THR A 98 22.28 7.36 3.04
N ASN A 99 22.07 6.80 1.85
CA ASN A 99 22.44 7.48 0.61
C ASN A 99 21.44 8.62 0.30
N PRO A 100 21.93 9.87 0.07
CA PRO A 100 21.09 11.04 -0.16
C PRO A 100 20.03 10.89 -1.25
N LEU A 101 20.31 10.09 -2.30
CA LEU A 101 19.37 9.84 -3.39
C LEU A 101 18.09 9.13 -2.92
N ASN A 102 18.16 8.36 -1.83
CA ASN A 102 16.99 7.66 -1.28
C ASN A 102 16.24 8.49 -0.25
N LEU A 103 16.87 9.51 0.36
CA LEU A 103 16.28 10.24 1.49
C LEU A 103 15.00 10.97 1.09
N LYS A 104 14.99 11.60 -0.08
CA LYS A 104 13.81 12.33 -0.57
C LYS A 104 12.63 11.37 -0.86
N PRO A 105 12.76 10.33 -1.70
CA PRO A 105 11.65 9.39 -1.92
C PRO A 105 11.20 8.65 -0.66
N LEU A 106 12.12 8.35 0.28
CA LEU A 106 11.75 7.76 1.57
C LEU A 106 10.97 8.71 2.47
N GLY A 107 11.28 10.01 2.45
CA GLY A 107 10.51 11.03 3.14
C GLY A 107 9.10 11.17 2.56
N GLU A 108 8.99 11.26 1.23
CA GLU A 108 7.71 11.29 0.53
C GLU A 108 6.89 10.03 0.80
N LEU A 109 7.54 8.87 0.87
CA LEU A 109 6.94 7.59 1.25
C LEU A 109 6.39 7.62 2.69
N ALA A 110 7.11 8.26 3.63
CA ALA A 110 6.66 8.42 5.01
C ALA A 110 5.40 9.28 5.08
N ASP A 111 5.40 10.41 4.38
CA ASP A 111 4.27 11.35 4.34
C ASP A 111 3.02 10.70 3.75
N ILE A 112 3.14 10.06 2.58
CA ILE A 112 1.99 9.41 1.95
C ILE A 112 1.49 8.20 2.77
N THR A 113 2.37 7.52 3.51
CA THR A 113 1.98 6.42 4.42
C THR A 113 1.15 6.95 5.58
N ARG A 114 1.52 8.09 6.15
CA ARG A 114 0.74 8.77 7.20
C ARG A 114 -0.63 9.22 6.67
N ASP A 115 -0.67 9.77 5.45
CA ASP A 115 -1.94 10.14 4.81
C ASP A 115 -2.81 8.91 4.52
N TYR A 116 -2.20 7.79 4.13
CA TYR A 116 -2.88 6.51 3.92
C TYR A 116 -3.47 5.96 5.23
N GLU A 117 -2.73 6.02 6.34
CA GLU A 117 -3.21 5.68 7.68
C GLU A 117 -4.41 6.55 8.10
N ALA A 118 -4.32 7.87 7.91
CA ALA A 118 -5.43 8.78 8.20
C ALA A 118 -6.67 8.46 7.36
N SER A 119 -6.50 8.16 6.06
CA SER A 119 -7.59 7.75 5.18
C SER A 119 -8.19 6.40 5.61
N LEU A 120 -7.39 5.43 6.04
CA LEU A 120 -7.90 4.16 6.57
C LEU A 120 -8.73 4.36 7.84
N ASN A 121 -8.31 5.26 8.73
CA ASN A 121 -9.09 5.57 9.93
C ASN A 121 -10.42 6.27 9.59
N ARG A 122 -10.42 7.20 8.63
CA ARG A 122 -11.66 7.80 8.09
C ARG A 122 -12.58 6.75 7.46
N MET A 123 -12.02 5.77 6.78
CA MET A 123 -12.77 4.66 6.20
C MET A 123 -13.47 3.86 7.30
N ARG A 124 -12.75 3.47 8.36
CA ARG A 124 -13.34 2.76 9.51
C ARG A 124 -14.48 3.56 10.14
N ALA A 125 -14.27 4.85 10.37
CA ALA A 125 -15.30 5.73 10.91
C ALA A 125 -16.54 5.81 9.99
N ALA A 126 -16.35 5.88 8.67
CA ALA A 126 -17.45 5.91 7.71
C ALA A 126 -18.28 4.60 7.73
N TYR A 127 -17.63 3.44 7.84
CA TYR A 127 -18.33 2.15 7.95
C TYR A 127 -19.08 2.01 9.28
N GLN A 128 -18.49 2.42 10.39
CA GLN A 128 -19.15 2.42 11.70
C GLN A 128 -20.36 3.37 11.71
N ALA A 129 -20.21 4.58 11.14
CA ALA A 129 -21.32 5.52 10.98
C ALA A 129 -22.42 4.94 10.08
N GLY A 130 -22.06 4.31 8.96
CA GLY A 130 -23.01 3.65 8.06
C GLY A 130 -23.78 2.52 8.74
N ALA A 131 -23.11 1.70 9.56
CA ALA A 131 -23.76 0.66 10.36
C ALA A 131 -24.75 1.24 11.39
N LYS A 132 -24.36 2.32 12.08
CA LYS A 132 -25.24 3.04 13.02
C LYS A 132 -26.47 3.59 12.32
N VAL A 133 -26.28 4.28 11.19
CA VAL A 133 -27.38 4.86 10.41
C VAL A 133 -28.31 3.78 9.86
N ARG A 134 -27.80 2.61 9.45
CA ARG A 134 -28.66 1.45 9.10
C ARG A 134 -29.50 0.97 10.27
N GLY A 135 -28.95 0.97 11.48
CA GLY A 135 -29.70 0.69 12.71
C GLY A 135 -30.81 1.72 12.94
N GLU A 136 -30.50 3.01 12.86
CA GLU A 136 -31.46 4.12 13.00
C GLU A 136 -32.59 4.02 11.95
N MET A 137 -32.24 3.75 10.69
CA MET A 137 -33.21 3.49 9.62
C MET A 137 -34.17 2.36 9.98
N ALA A 138 -33.66 1.22 10.47
CA ALA A 138 -34.49 0.10 10.88
C ALA A 138 -35.39 0.45 12.08
N THR A 139 -34.88 1.19 13.06
CA THR A 139 -35.67 1.67 14.21
C THR A 139 -36.81 2.59 13.77
N HIS A 140 -36.55 3.57 12.91
CA HIS A 140 -37.58 4.51 12.45
C HIS A 140 -38.61 3.85 11.54
N ALA A 141 -38.19 2.95 10.65
CA ALA A 141 -39.12 2.14 9.85
C ALA A 141 -40.00 1.24 10.73
N GLY A 142 -39.41 0.63 11.78
CA GLY A 142 -40.15 -0.15 12.78
C GLY A 142 -41.18 0.67 13.55
N ALA A 143 -40.81 1.87 14.00
CA ALA A 143 -41.72 2.80 14.68
C ALA A 143 -42.90 3.23 13.79
N ALA A 144 -42.64 3.54 12.51
CA ALA A 144 -43.68 3.84 11.53
C ALA A 144 -44.62 2.64 11.35
N SER A 145 -44.06 1.43 11.18
CA SER A 145 -44.85 0.21 11.01
C SER A 145 -45.72 -0.10 12.23
N GLN A 146 -45.19 0.06 13.44
CA GLN A 146 -45.94 -0.16 14.68
C GLN A 146 -47.09 0.85 14.83
N THR A 147 -46.85 2.10 14.45
CA THR A 147 -47.86 3.15 14.50
C THR A 147 -48.98 2.92 13.48
N ILE A 148 -48.64 2.47 12.26
CA ILE A 148 -49.62 2.07 11.23
C ILE A 148 -50.47 0.89 11.73
N GLU A 149 -49.87 -0.12 12.34
CA GLU A 149 -50.62 -1.27 12.86
C GLU A 149 -51.53 -0.90 14.02
N SER A 150 -51.09 0.06 14.84
CA SER A 150 -51.94 0.61 15.88
C SER A 150 -53.13 1.39 15.32
N LEU A 151 -52.96 2.16 14.24
CA LEU A 151 -54.06 2.83 13.55
C LEU A 151 -55.02 1.81 12.93
N ASN A 152 -54.49 0.74 12.33
CA ASN A 152 -55.29 -0.36 11.79
C ASN A 152 -56.16 -1.02 12.87
N THR A 153 -55.60 -1.27 14.05
CA THR A 153 -56.33 -1.82 15.20
C THR A 153 -57.47 -0.88 15.62
N ALA A 154 -57.22 0.43 15.68
CA ALA A 154 -58.25 1.41 16.02
C ALA A 154 -59.41 1.41 15.02
N VAL A 155 -59.12 1.36 13.71
CA VAL A 155 -60.15 1.27 12.65
C VAL A 155 -60.94 -0.05 12.73
N MET A 156 -60.26 -1.16 13.03
CA MET A 156 -60.92 -2.46 13.16
C MET A 156 -61.90 -2.52 14.35
N GLN A 157 -61.62 -1.76 15.42
CA GLN A 157 -62.46 -1.63 16.60
C GLN A 157 -63.67 -0.68 16.43
N MET A 158 -63.73 0.10 15.35
CA MET A 158 -64.89 0.93 15.03
C MET A 158 -66.11 0.07 14.71
N ASP A 159 -67.30 0.60 14.98
CA ASP A 159 -68.57 -0.07 14.64
C ASP A 159 -68.62 -0.33 13.12
N PRO A 160 -68.94 -1.57 12.68
CA PRO A 160 -69.02 -1.91 11.26
C PRO A 160 -70.00 -1.07 10.44
N SER A 161 -70.97 -0.43 11.08
CA SER A 161 -71.96 0.46 10.45
C SER A 161 -71.47 1.90 10.23
N GLU A 162 -70.33 2.28 10.81
CA GLU A 162 -69.75 3.62 10.63
C GLU A 162 -69.29 3.83 9.18
N PRO A 163 -69.84 4.81 8.45
CA PRO A 163 -69.47 5.05 7.06
C PRO A 163 -67.98 5.36 6.86
N ALA A 164 -67.35 6.02 7.83
CA ALA A 164 -65.94 6.41 7.79
C ALA A 164 -64.95 5.23 7.91
N ARG A 165 -65.42 4.07 8.41
CA ARG A 165 -64.56 2.91 8.69
C ARG A 165 -63.86 2.40 7.43
N PHE A 166 -64.57 2.32 6.30
CA PHE A 166 -64.01 1.85 5.04
C PHE A 166 -62.92 2.79 4.51
N ASP A 167 -63.19 4.09 4.49
CA ASP A 167 -62.24 5.10 4.00
C ASP A 167 -60.98 5.17 4.88
N GLN A 168 -61.15 5.10 6.21
CA GLN A 168 -60.02 5.06 7.14
C GLN A 168 -59.20 3.77 6.98
N ALA A 169 -59.85 2.62 6.77
CA ALA A 169 -59.15 1.35 6.53
C ALA A 169 -58.34 1.40 5.22
N LEU A 170 -58.89 2.01 4.17
CA LEU A 170 -58.19 2.20 2.90
C LEU A 170 -56.95 3.08 3.08
N LEU A 171 -57.06 4.21 3.80
CA LEU A 171 -55.94 5.11 4.06
C LEU A 171 -54.83 4.45 4.88
N VAL A 172 -55.18 3.68 5.92
CA VAL A 172 -54.19 2.93 6.71
C VAL A 172 -53.51 1.86 5.86
N ASN A 173 -54.26 1.18 4.99
CA ASN A 173 -53.69 0.20 4.07
C ASN A 173 -52.76 0.86 3.04
N THR A 174 -53.10 2.03 2.50
CA THR A 174 -52.21 2.81 1.64
C THR A 174 -50.92 3.19 2.38
N ALA A 175 -51.00 3.70 3.61
CA ALA A 175 -49.80 4.01 4.40
C ALA A 175 -48.92 2.77 4.65
N ARG A 176 -49.54 1.61 4.88
CA ARG A 176 -48.83 0.32 5.01
C ARG A 176 -48.12 -0.04 3.70
N GLN A 177 -48.79 0.07 2.56
CA GLN A 177 -48.21 -0.20 1.24
C GLN A 177 -47.05 0.74 0.92
N ASP A 178 -47.22 2.04 1.19
CA ASP A 178 -46.17 3.05 0.99
C ASP A 178 -44.92 2.69 1.79
N LEU A 179 -45.08 2.34 3.08
CA LEU A 179 -43.95 1.95 3.93
C LEU A 179 -43.26 0.68 3.42
N LEU A 180 -44.01 -0.31 2.91
CA LEU A 180 -43.44 -1.52 2.32
C LEU A 180 -42.66 -1.24 1.04
N LEU A 181 -43.19 -0.37 0.17
CA LEU A 181 -42.50 0.04 -1.06
C LEU A 181 -41.22 0.81 -0.75
N VAL A 182 -41.27 1.79 0.17
CA VAL A 182 -40.07 2.50 0.64
C VAL A 182 -39.07 1.51 1.24
N GLY A 183 -39.51 0.58 2.10
CA GLY A 183 -38.65 -0.42 2.71
C GLY A 183 -37.95 -1.32 1.68
N ASN A 184 -38.64 -1.71 0.62
CA ASN A 184 -38.06 -2.51 -0.47
C ASN A 184 -37.01 -1.71 -1.26
N GLU A 185 -37.33 -0.47 -1.64
CA GLU A 185 -36.37 0.38 -2.36
C GLU A 185 -35.16 0.76 -1.48
N VAL A 186 -35.34 0.97 -0.17
CA VAL A 186 -34.23 1.23 0.75
C VAL A 186 -33.30 0.02 0.85
N ARG A 187 -33.82 -1.22 0.84
CA ARG A 187 -32.98 -2.42 0.77
C ARG A 187 -32.18 -2.49 -0.53
N GLY A 188 -32.81 -2.15 -1.66
CA GLY A 188 -32.11 -2.04 -2.95
C GLY A 188 -31.00 -0.99 -2.91
N TYR A 189 -31.32 0.21 -2.43
CA TYR A 189 -30.38 1.33 -2.30
C TYR A 189 -29.22 1.02 -1.36
N THR A 190 -29.49 0.40 -0.20
CA THR A 190 -28.43 0.05 0.76
C THR A 190 -27.52 -1.07 0.26
N ALA A 191 -28.04 -2.01 -0.54
CA ALA A 191 -27.23 -3.06 -1.17
C ALA A 191 -26.36 -2.52 -2.31
N LYS A 192 -26.88 -1.59 -3.11
CA LYS A 192 -26.16 -0.94 -4.20
C LYS A 192 -26.56 0.52 -4.31
N PRO A 193 -25.84 1.43 -3.63
CA PRO A 193 -26.14 2.85 -3.71
C PRO A 193 -25.87 3.39 -5.11
N ASP A 194 -26.91 3.87 -5.80
CA ASP A 194 -26.80 4.61 -7.05
C ASP A 194 -27.82 5.75 -7.13
N GLU A 195 -27.61 6.68 -8.06
CA GLU A 195 -28.43 7.88 -8.18
C GLU A 195 -29.92 7.57 -8.49
N LYS A 196 -30.17 6.46 -9.20
CA LYS A 196 -31.53 6.06 -9.59
C LYS A 196 -32.31 5.57 -8.37
N THR A 197 -31.72 4.64 -7.62
CA THR A 197 -32.29 4.09 -6.39
C THR A 197 -32.41 5.15 -5.30
N GLU A 198 -31.45 6.07 -5.19
CA GLU A 198 -31.53 7.23 -4.31
C GLU A 198 -32.78 8.07 -4.61
N LYS A 199 -32.96 8.51 -5.87
CA LYS A 199 -34.13 9.31 -6.27
C LYS A 199 -35.44 8.57 -6.04
N ALA A 200 -35.49 7.28 -6.34
CA ALA A 200 -36.68 6.46 -6.15
C ALA A 200 -37.09 6.38 -4.66
N VAL A 201 -36.13 6.14 -3.76
CA VAL A 201 -36.37 6.09 -2.31
C VAL A 201 -36.95 7.41 -1.80
N PHE A 202 -36.33 8.54 -2.15
CA PHE A 202 -36.81 9.85 -1.69
C PHE A 202 -38.19 10.19 -2.27
N GLN A 203 -38.46 9.87 -3.54
CA GLN A 203 -39.77 10.09 -4.15
C GLN A 203 -40.88 9.28 -3.48
N LEU A 204 -40.64 7.99 -3.19
CA LEU A 204 -41.61 7.17 -2.49
C LEU A 204 -41.87 7.66 -1.07
N LEU A 205 -40.81 8.11 -0.37
CA LEU A 205 -40.94 8.61 0.98
C LEU A 205 -41.66 9.97 1.04
N ASP A 206 -41.38 10.86 0.09
CA ASP A 206 -42.09 12.13 -0.05
C ASP A 206 -43.58 11.89 -0.41
N THR A 207 -43.86 10.88 -1.23
CA THR A 207 -45.23 10.43 -1.52
C THR A 207 -45.93 9.92 -0.24
N ALA A 208 -45.29 9.03 0.52
CA ALA A 208 -45.80 8.52 1.79
C ALA A 208 -46.09 9.64 2.80
N ILE A 209 -45.19 10.62 2.91
CA ILE A 209 -45.37 11.79 3.77
C ILE A 209 -46.55 12.65 3.30
N SER A 210 -46.74 12.83 1.99
CA SER A 210 -47.87 13.60 1.45
C SER A 210 -49.24 12.95 1.75
N HIS A 211 -49.29 11.62 1.85
CA HIS A 211 -50.51 10.90 2.21
C HIS A 211 -50.93 11.09 3.67
N LEU A 212 -50.02 11.55 4.54
CA LEU A 212 -50.33 11.84 5.95
C LEU A 212 -51.38 12.94 6.11
N ASP A 213 -51.44 13.92 5.20
CA ASP A 213 -52.44 14.99 5.29
C ASP A 213 -53.87 14.47 5.09
N LYS A 214 -54.02 13.43 4.25
CA LYS A 214 -55.29 12.70 4.10
C LYS A 214 -55.63 11.91 5.37
N LEU A 215 -54.65 11.24 5.99
CA LEU A 215 -54.84 10.57 7.28
C LEU A 215 -55.26 11.56 8.38
N LYS A 216 -54.57 12.70 8.51
CA LYS A 216 -54.91 13.74 9.50
C LYS A 216 -56.34 14.26 9.35
N SER A 217 -56.83 14.34 8.10
CA SER A 217 -58.17 14.85 7.80
C SER A 217 -59.27 13.82 8.02
N ALA A 218 -58.96 12.53 7.83
CA ALA A 218 -59.93 11.44 7.92
C ALA A 218 -60.13 10.89 9.34
N PHE A 219 -59.14 11.05 10.22
CA PHE A 219 -59.17 10.56 11.59
C PHE A 219 -59.57 11.65 12.59
N ASP A 220 -60.18 11.22 13.68
CA ASP A 220 -60.66 12.06 14.77
C ASP A 220 -59.55 12.49 15.74
N ALA A 221 -59.92 13.29 16.74
CA ALA A 221 -58.98 13.78 17.75
C ALA A 221 -58.32 12.64 18.56
N GLY A 222 -59.00 11.50 18.72
CA GLY A 222 -58.48 10.33 19.45
C GLY A 222 -57.27 9.67 18.81
N ASN A 223 -57.07 9.84 17.50
CA ASN A 223 -55.94 9.25 16.75
C ASN A 223 -54.88 10.29 16.34
N ARG A 224 -55.08 11.57 16.68
CA ARG A 224 -54.19 12.67 16.27
C ARG A 224 -52.75 12.49 16.76
N GLU A 225 -52.57 11.99 17.97
CA GLU A 225 -51.25 11.68 18.52
C GLU A 225 -50.56 10.57 17.73
N ARG A 226 -51.26 9.46 17.43
CA ARG A 226 -50.73 8.36 16.61
C ARG A 226 -50.30 8.86 15.23
N ILE A 227 -51.08 9.72 14.59
CA ILE A 227 -50.74 10.28 13.28
C ILE A 227 -49.50 11.18 13.36
N THR A 228 -49.36 11.95 14.45
CA THR A 228 -48.17 12.77 14.70
C THR A 228 -46.92 11.92 14.94
N GLN A 229 -47.06 10.80 15.66
CA GLN A 229 -45.99 9.82 15.85
C GLN A 229 -45.58 9.17 14.52
N LEU A 230 -46.54 8.83 13.65
CA LEU A 230 -46.27 8.29 12.32
C LEU A 230 -45.52 9.30 11.44
N GLU A 231 -45.97 10.56 11.43
CA GLU A 231 -45.27 11.64 10.71
C GLU A 231 -43.83 11.79 11.20
N THR A 232 -43.63 11.81 12.51
CA THR A 232 -42.30 11.92 13.12
C THR A 232 -41.42 10.74 12.73
N ALA A 233 -41.95 9.51 12.76
CA ALA A 233 -41.22 8.31 12.37
C ALA A 233 -40.81 8.34 10.88
N LEU A 234 -41.71 8.74 9.98
CA LEU A 234 -41.42 8.86 8.54
C LEU A 234 -40.40 9.96 8.24
N ARG A 235 -40.49 11.11 8.92
CA ARG A 235 -39.50 12.20 8.78
C ARG A 235 -38.13 11.81 9.32
N ASN A 236 -38.06 11.12 10.46
CA ASN A 236 -36.81 10.60 11.01
C ASN A 236 -36.21 9.50 10.12
N TYR A 237 -37.06 8.66 9.52
CA TYR A 237 -36.62 7.67 8.55
C TYR A 237 -35.99 8.35 7.31
N ARG A 238 -36.62 9.42 6.79
CA ARG A 238 -36.08 10.24 5.71
C ARG A 238 -34.73 10.86 6.06
N ALA A 239 -34.61 11.43 7.25
CA ALA A 239 -33.36 12.01 7.73
C ALA A 239 -32.25 10.95 7.85
N SER A 240 -32.60 9.73 8.26
CA SER A 240 -31.64 8.62 8.35
C SER A 240 -31.17 8.14 6.99
N ILE A 241 -32.05 8.11 5.99
CA ILE A 241 -31.68 7.81 4.59
C ILE A 241 -30.74 8.89 4.02
N ASP A 242 -30.98 10.16 4.34
CA ASP A 242 -30.09 11.26 3.96
C ASP A 242 -28.72 11.14 4.64
N ALA A 243 -28.69 10.80 5.94
CA ALA A 243 -27.45 10.48 6.64
C ALA A 243 -26.72 9.28 5.98
N PHE A 244 -27.45 8.25 5.54
CA PHE A 244 -26.86 7.09 4.87
C PHE A 244 -26.20 7.47 3.54
N LYS A 245 -26.84 8.36 2.77
CA LYS A 245 -26.26 8.94 1.56
C LYS A 245 -24.92 9.63 1.86
N VAL A 246 -24.86 10.47 2.90
CA VAL A 246 -23.62 11.15 3.30
C VAL A 246 -22.53 10.14 3.69
N THR A 247 -22.87 9.09 4.44
CA THR A 247 -21.89 8.03 4.79
C THR A 247 -21.35 7.30 3.56
N THR A 248 -22.22 7.02 2.58
CA THR A 248 -21.85 6.36 1.32
C THR A 248 -20.94 7.25 0.47
N GLN A 249 -21.25 8.54 0.36
CA GLN A 249 -20.41 9.51 -0.35
C GLN A 249 -19.03 9.64 0.30
N THR A 250 -18.99 9.68 1.65
CA THR A 250 -17.75 9.72 2.42
C THR A 250 -16.91 8.46 2.19
N ALA A 251 -17.52 7.27 2.26
CA ALA A 251 -16.83 6.01 1.97
C ALA A 251 -16.30 5.95 0.53
N GLY A 252 -17.07 6.47 -0.43
CA GLY A 252 -16.66 6.59 -1.84
C GLY A 252 -15.45 7.52 -2.03
N ALA A 253 -15.44 8.69 -1.38
CA ALA A 253 -14.33 9.63 -1.42
C ALA A 253 -13.06 9.05 -0.79
N VAL A 254 -13.18 8.48 0.42
CA VAL A 254 -12.05 7.86 1.12
C VAL A 254 -11.46 6.69 0.32
N ARG A 255 -12.31 5.89 -0.35
CA ARG A 255 -11.83 4.82 -1.24
C ARG A 255 -11.01 5.35 -2.42
N LYS A 256 -11.40 6.50 -2.98
CA LYS A 256 -10.64 7.17 -4.05
C LYS A 256 -9.28 7.62 -3.53
N ASP A 257 -9.24 8.29 -2.39
CA ASP A 257 -8.00 8.75 -1.75
C ASP A 257 -7.05 7.58 -1.49
N LEU A 258 -7.54 6.51 -0.87
CA LEU A 258 -6.76 5.29 -0.61
C LEU A 258 -6.26 4.60 -1.88
N THR A 259 -6.95 4.75 -3.00
CA THR A 259 -6.50 4.20 -4.29
C THR A 259 -5.37 5.06 -4.87
N THR A 260 -5.51 6.38 -4.85
CA THR A 260 -4.49 7.32 -5.30
C THR A 260 -3.23 7.24 -4.43
N GLN A 261 -3.39 7.26 -3.10
CA GLN A 261 -2.29 7.12 -2.14
C GLN A 261 -1.59 5.76 -2.31
N GLY A 262 -2.35 4.67 -2.47
CA GLY A 262 -1.77 3.35 -2.73
C GLY A 262 -0.96 3.29 -4.04
N ALA A 263 -1.40 3.96 -5.10
CA ALA A 263 -0.65 4.08 -6.35
C ALA A 263 0.63 4.93 -6.20
N ALA A 264 0.57 6.02 -5.42
CA ALA A 264 1.72 6.85 -5.11
C ALA A 264 2.79 6.07 -4.31
N ILE A 265 2.37 5.27 -3.32
CA ILE A 265 3.28 4.39 -2.57
C ILE A 265 3.98 3.40 -3.50
N VAL A 266 3.24 2.75 -4.42
CA VAL A 266 3.84 1.82 -5.41
C VAL A 266 4.88 2.53 -6.26
N LYS A 267 4.54 3.71 -6.80
CA LYS A 267 5.45 4.50 -7.64
C LYS A 267 6.74 4.89 -6.90
N LEU A 268 6.63 5.31 -5.64
CA LEU A 268 7.80 5.62 -4.80
C LEU A 268 8.65 4.37 -4.51
N GLY A 269 8.02 3.21 -4.32
CA GLY A 269 8.71 1.93 -4.20
C GLY A 269 9.49 1.56 -5.47
N GLU A 270 8.89 1.74 -6.65
CA GLU A 270 9.55 1.54 -7.95
C GLU A 270 10.72 2.51 -8.17
N GLU A 271 10.57 3.76 -7.76
CA GLU A 271 11.63 4.77 -7.81
C GLU A 271 12.82 4.37 -6.93
N LEU A 272 12.57 3.96 -5.68
CA LEU A 272 13.59 3.46 -4.76
C LEU A 272 14.29 2.22 -5.31
N TYR A 273 13.55 1.29 -5.90
CA TYR A 273 14.11 0.12 -6.58
C TYR A 273 15.03 0.54 -7.74
N GLY A 274 14.56 1.47 -8.58
CA GLY A 274 15.32 2.02 -9.70
C GLY A 274 16.64 2.66 -9.26
N ILE A 275 16.62 3.45 -8.17
CA ILE A 275 17.81 4.07 -7.58
C ILE A 275 18.83 3.00 -7.17
N GLN A 276 18.41 1.94 -6.46
CA GLN A 276 19.32 0.88 -6.04
C GLN A 276 19.92 0.13 -7.23
N MET A 277 19.13 -0.11 -8.28
CA MET A 277 19.62 -0.77 -9.50
C MET A 277 20.63 0.10 -10.25
N GLN A 278 20.42 1.41 -10.35
CA GLN A 278 21.38 2.33 -10.96
C GLN A 278 22.69 2.39 -10.15
N LEU A 279 22.59 2.46 -8.81
CA LEU A 279 23.76 2.45 -7.94
C LEU A 279 24.54 1.13 -8.04
N ALA A 280 23.86 -0.01 -8.09
CA ALA A 280 24.50 -1.31 -8.29
C ALA A 280 25.26 -1.38 -9.63
N LYS A 281 24.68 -0.86 -10.72
CA LYS A 281 25.35 -0.78 -12.03
C LYS A 281 26.59 0.10 -11.98
N ALA A 282 26.51 1.27 -11.34
CA ALA A 282 27.64 2.19 -11.19
C ALA A 282 28.78 1.59 -10.34
N ASP A 283 28.44 0.96 -9.21
CA ASP A 283 29.41 0.28 -8.33
C ASP A 283 30.11 -0.87 -9.09
N THR A 284 29.37 -1.65 -9.87
CA THR A 284 29.90 -2.74 -10.72
C THR A 284 30.83 -2.22 -11.81
N ALA A 285 30.44 -1.15 -12.52
CA ALA A 285 31.26 -0.55 -13.58
C ALA A 285 32.60 0.00 -13.03
N LYS A 286 32.56 0.65 -11.86
CA LYS A 286 33.77 1.15 -11.20
C LYS A 286 34.71 0.02 -10.77
N ALA A 287 34.17 -1.03 -10.16
CA ALA A 287 34.96 -2.21 -9.77
C ALA A 287 35.60 -2.88 -10.99
N ARG A 288 34.84 -3.06 -12.07
CA ARG A 288 35.33 -3.62 -13.33
C ARG A 288 36.47 -2.80 -13.94
N ASN A 289 36.33 -1.47 -13.98
CA ASN A 289 37.37 -0.59 -14.52
C ASN A 289 38.65 -0.64 -13.68
N LEU A 290 38.53 -0.68 -12.35
CA LEU A 290 39.67 -0.84 -11.45
C LEU A 290 40.37 -2.19 -11.64
N GLN A 291 39.61 -3.28 -11.80
CA GLN A 291 40.15 -4.60 -12.08
C GLN A 291 40.89 -4.63 -13.41
N ILE A 292 40.29 -4.11 -14.49
CA ILE A 292 40.95 -4.03 -15.81
C ILE A 292 42.25 -3.23 -15.71
N GLY A 293 42.23 -2.07 -15.05
CA GLY A 293 43.43 -1.27 -14.83
C GLY A 293 44.52 -2.02 -14.07
N CYS A 294 44.16 -2.70 -12.98
CA CYS A 294 45.10 -3.53 -12.22
C CYS A 294 45.66 -4.68 -13.03
N VAL A 295 44.82 -5.41 -13.80
CA VAL A 295 45.26 -6.52 -14.65
C VAL A 295 46.23 -6.03 -15.73
N VAL A 296 45.96 -4.89 -16.37
CA VAL A 296 46.87 -4.30 -17.36
C VAL A 296 48.21 -3.95 -16.72
N LEU A 297 48.21 -3.33 -15.53
CA LEU A 297 49.45 -3.01 -14.80
C LEU A 297 50.23 -4.27 -14.41
N VAL A 298 49.56 -5.29 -13.88
CA VAL A 298 50.17 -6.59 -13.56
C VAL A 298 50.83 -7.21 -14.78
N MET A 299 50.14 -7.21 -15.91
CA MET A 299 50.66 -7.78 -17.15
C MET A 299 51.90 -7.03 -17.62
N LEU A 300 51.87 -5.69 -17.62
CA LEU A 300 53.01 -4.86 -18.01
C LEU A 300 54.22 -5.07 -17.09
N PHE A 301 54.03 -5.06 -15.77
CA PHE A 301 55.10 -5.29 -14.81
C PHE A 301 55.62 -6.73 -14.86
N GLY A 302 54.75 -7.71 -15.06
CA GLY A 302 55.13 -9.12 -15.24
C GLY A 302 56.01 -9.32 -16.48
N ILE A 303 55.63 -8.73 -17.62
CA ILE A 303 56.45 -8.76 -18.84
C ILE A 303 57.80 -8.09 -18.60
N LEU A 304 57.81 -6.90 -17.98
CA LEU A 304 59.04 -6.15 -17.71
C LEU A 304 59.98 -6.91 -16.77
N ALA A 305 59.45 -7.52 -15.71
CA ALA A 305 60.20 -8.37 -14.80
C ALA A 305 60.76 -9.60 -15.51
N ALA A 306 59.96 -10.29 -16.34
CA ALA A 306 60.41 -11.44 -17.12
C ALA A 306 61.57 -11.08 -18.06
N VAL A 307 61.50 -9.94 -18.75
CA VAL A 307 62.56 -9.44 -19.63
C VAL A 307 63.83 -9.11 -18.84
N ILE A 308 63.71 -8.43 -17.70
CA ILE A 308 64.86 -8.07 -16.83
C ILE A 308 65.54 -9.33 -16.30
N ILE A 309 64.77 -10.28 -15.75
CA ILE A 309 65.29 -11.55 -15.21
C ILE A 309 66.01 -12.34 -16.32
N THR A 310 65.38 -12.48 -17.49
CA THR A 310 65.96 -13.22 -18.63
C THR A 310 67.28 -12.61 -19.09
N ARG A 311 67.36 -11.27 -19.17
CA ARG A 311 68.57 -10.58 -19.61
C ARG A 311 69.69 -10.55 -18.56
N GLN A 312 69.36 -10.40 -17.28
CA GLN A 312 70.36 -10.15 -16.23
C GLN A 312 70.76 -11.39 -15.43
N ILE A 313 69.93 -12.42 -15.38
CA ILE A 313 70.19 -13.63 -14.60
C ILE A 313 70.47 -14.79 -15.56
N THR A 314 69.53 -15.09 -16.46
CA THR A 314 69.60 -16.31 -17.28
C THR A 314 70.72 -16.24 -18.32
N ARG A 315 70.95 -15.09 -18.97
CA ARG A 315 72.04 -14.94 -19.96
C ARG A 315 73.43 -15.11 -19.34
N PRO A 316 73.83 -14.37 -18.28
CA PRO A 316 75.15 -14.56 -17.67
C PRO A 316 75.36 -15.97 -17.09
N LEU A 317 74.31 -16.57 -16.51
CA LEU A 317 74.39 -17.96 -16.04
C LEU A 317 74.65 -18.94 -17.18
N ARG A 318 73.97 -18.76 -18.33
CA ARG A 318 74.20 -19.58 -19.51
C ARG A 318 75.60 -19.41 -20.07
N ASP A 319 76.12 -18.18 -20.07
CA ASP A 319 77.49 -17.88 -20.48
C ASP A 319 78.51 -18.53 -19.54
N THR A 320 78.28 -18.50 -18.22
CA THR A 320 79.14 -19.21 -17.26
C THR A 320 79.08 -20.73 -17.41
N LEU A 321 77.90 -21.30 -17.69
CA LEU A 321 77.75 -22.73 -17.91
C LEU A 321 78.48 -23.17 -19.17
N ALA A 322 78.37 -22.40 -20.26
CA ALA A 322 79.09 -22.66 -21.50
C ALA A 322 80.62 -22.58 -21.32
N ILE A 323 81.11 -21.69 -20.46
CA ILE A 323 82.53 -21.63 -20.09
C ILE A 323 82.94 -22.88 -19.30
N VAL A 324 82.16 -23.29 -18.31
CA VAL A 324 82.42 -24.51 -17.52
C VAL A 324 82.38 -25.77 -18.39
N GLU A 325 81.40 -25.86 -19.30
CA GLU A 325 81.25 -26.97 -20.24
C GLU A 325 82.43 -27.04 -21.21
N ARG A 326 82.93 -25.89 -21.66
CA ARG A 326 84.14 -25.78 -22.49
C ARG A 326 85.43 -26.14 -21.73
N ILE A 327 85.51 -25.84 -20.43
CA ILE A 327 86.62 -26.30 -19.56
C ILE A 327 86.52 -27.82 -19.32
N ALA A 328 85.31 -28.37 -19.19
CA ALA A 328 85.10 -29.79 -19.00
C ALA A 328 85.33 -30.63 -20.27
N SER A 329 85.12 -30.04 -21.45
CA SER A 329 85.39 -30.69 -22.75
C SER A 329 86.85 -30.65 -23.19
N GLY A 330 87.72 -29.91 -22.48
CA GLY A 330 89.12 -29.68 -22.83
C GLY A 330 89.35 -28.33 -23.50
#